data_AF-A0A525CEZ9-F1
#
_entry.id   AF-A0A525CEZ9-F1
#
_cell.length_a   1.000
_cell.length_b   1.000
_cell.length_c   1.000
_cell.angle_alpha   90.00
_cell.angle_beta   90.00
_cell.angle_gamma   90.00
#
_symmetry.space_group_name_H-M   'P 1'
#
loop_
_entity.id
_entity.type
_entity.pdbx_description
1 polymer ?
#
loop_
_entity_poly.entity_id
_entity_poly.type
_entity_poly.pdbx_seq_one_letter_code
_entity_poly.pdbx_strand_id
1 'polypeptide(L)'
;MGKKVRSVRVPEVLSELDLTSLVKECEQYLRDIESATLLKSRGNKDAAEALIAARQEDLGKKVSHLVWEARVQWGAARVKSSEKQDKQGKVEKQDIEE
;
A
#
# COMPACT_ATOMS: atom_id res chain seq x y z
N MET A 1 8.10 25.12 -12.33
CA MET A 1 8.42 23.81 -12.92
C MET A 1 7.21 22.89 -12.79
N GLY A 2 6.46 22.64 -13.87
CA GLY A 2 5.31 21.73 -13.84
C GLY A 2 5.79 20.28 -13.86
N LYS A 3 5.45 19.50 -12.82
CA LYS A 3 5.78 18.07 -12.77
C LYS A 3 5.08 17.37 -13.94
N LYS A 4 5.84 16.76 -14.85
CA LYS A 4 5.29 15.90 -15.93
C LYS A 4 4.50 14.76 -15.29
N VAL A 5 3.17 14.82 -15.38
CA VAL A 5 2.28 13.76 -14.91
C VAL A 5 2.44 12.57 -15.85
N ARG A 6 3.08 11.49 -15.39
CA ARG A 6 3.10 10.22 -16.11
C ARG A 6 1.86 9.45 -15.67
N SER A 7 0.97 9.16 -16.60
CA SER A 7 -0.09 8.16 -16.37
C SER A 7 0.58 6.81 -16.16
N VAL A 8 0.63 6.34 -14.91
CA VAL A 8 1.13 5.01 -14.57
C VAL A 8 -0.06 4.05 -14.73
N ARG A 9 0.09 3.02 -15.55
CA ARG A 9 -0.90 1.94 -15.65
C ARG A 9 -0.85 1.17 -14.33
N VAL A 10 -1.83 1.44 -13.46
CA VAL A 10 -1.98 0.78 -12.16
C VAL A 10 -2.46 -0.65 -12.42
N PRO A 11 -1.73 -1.70 -11.98
CA PRO A 11 -2.23 -3.06 -12.05
C PRO A 11 -3.55 -3.20 -11.27
N GLU A 12 -4.53 -3.94 -11.80
CA GLU A 12 -5.83 -4.17 -11.12
C GLU A 12 -5.66 -4.75 -9.72
N VAL A 13 -4.63 -5.57 -9.50
CA VAL A 13 -4.25 -6.11 -8.18
C VAL A 13 -4.06 -5.00 -7.13
N LEU A 14 -3.60 -3.80 -7.53
CA LEU A 14 -3.47 -2.67 -6.60
C LEU A 14 -4.82 -2.04 -6.23
N SER A 15 -5.84 -2.18 -7.07
CA SER A 15 -7.20 -1.71 -6.78
C SER A 15 -7.95 -2.62 -5.81
N GLU A 16 -7.49 -3.86 -5.65
CA GLU A 16 -8.07 -4.85 -4.74
C GLU A 16 -7.48 -4.81 -3.33
N LEU A 17 -6.49 -3.94 -3.06
CA LEU A 17 -5.91 -3.84 -1.71
C LEU A 17 -6.97 -3.43 -0.69
N ASP A 18 -7.05 -4.19 0.40
CA ASP A 18 -7.83 -3.80 1.56
C ASP A 18 -7.13 -2.67 2.32
N LEU A 19 -7.69 -1.46 2.20
CA LEU A 19 -7.20 -0.26 2.87
C LEU A 19 -7.89 0.01 4.21
N THR A 20 -8.80 -0.85 4.66
CA THR A 20 -9.63 -0.61 5.86
C THR A 20 -8.78 -0.36 7.09
N SER A 21 -7.70 -1.12 7.26
CA SER A 21 -6.77 -0.97 8.40
C SER A 21 -6.00 0.35 8.37
N LEU A 22 -5.68 0.85 7.18
CA LEU A 22 -5.01 2.13 6.97
C LEU A 22 -5.96 3.30 7.23
N VAL A 23 -7.20 3.20 6.75
CA VAL A 23 -8.24 4.21 6.99
C VAL A 23 -8.50 4.38 8.49
N LYS A 24 -8.62 3.28 9.23
CA LYS A 24 -8.76 3.31 10.70
C LYS A 24 -7.58 4.00 11.39
N GLU A 25 -6.35 3.79 10.90
CA GLU A 25 -5.18 4.48 11.46
C GLU A 25 -5.22 5.97 11.17
N CYS A 26 -5.65 6.39 9.98
CA CYS A 26 -5.83 7.80 9.65
C CYS A 26 -6.88 8.47 10.55
N GLU A 27 -7.99 7.78 10.85
CA GLU A 27 -9.00 8.27 11.81
C GLU A 27 -8.41 8.45 13.22
N GLN A 28 -7.60 7.48 13.66
CA GLN A 28 -6.89 7.55 14.94
C GLN A 28 -5.94 8.76 14.95
N TYR A 29 -5.18 8.96 13.86
CA TYR A 29 -4.23 10.06 13.71
C TYR A 29 -4.90 11.43 13.76
N LEU A 30 -6.09 11.59 13.19
CA LEU A 30 -6.86 12.83 13.28
C LEU A 30 -7.21 13.18 14.74
N ARG A 31 -7.64 12.20 15.54
CA ARG A 31 -7.90 12.39 16.98
C ARG A 31 -6.64 12.72 17.77
N ASP A 32 -5.52 12.13 17.36
CA ASP A 32 -4.22 12.40 17.97
C ASP A 32 -3.70 13.80 17.64
N ILE A 33 -3.99 14.35 16.45
CA ILE A 33 -3.71 15.76 16.13
C ILE A 33 -4.49 16.70 17.05
N GLU A 34 -5.77 16.42 17.29
CA GLU A 34 -6.58 17.19 18.24
C GLU A 34 -5.98 17.11 19.66
N SER A 35 -5.57 15.91 20.08
CA SER A 35 -4.93 15.68 21.38
C SER A 35 -3.58 16.41 21.50
N ALA A 36 -2.74 16.37 20.47
CA ALA A 36 -1.48 17.12 20.41
C ALA A 36 -1.72 18.63 20.49
N THR A 37 -2.77 19.12 19.84
CA THR A 37 -3.16 20.54 19.90
C THR A 37 -3.54 20.94 21.33
N LEU A 38 -4.28 20.09 22.05
CA LEU A 38 -4.63 20.29 23.45
C LEU A 38 -3.40 20.23 24.39
N LEU A 39 -2.47 19.30 24.13
CA LEU A 39 -1.21 19.22 24.89
C LEU A 39 -0.38 20.49 24.71
N LYS A 40 -0.28 20.98 23.47
CA LYS A 40 0.42 22.22 23.13
C LYS A 40 -0.24 23.43 23.80
N SER A 41 -1.58 23.50 23.85
CA SER A 41 -2.30 24.60 24.51
C SER A 41 -2.15 24.58 26.03
N ARG A 42 -1.90 23.41 26.63
CA ARG A 42 -1.59 23.23 28.06
C ARG A 42 -0.11 23.44 28.40
N GLY A 43 0.71 23.80 27.42
CA GLY A 43 2.15 24.05 27.60
C GLY A 43 3.04 22.81 27.53
N ASN A 44 2.48 21.63 27.25
CA ASN A 44 3.24 20.39 27.13
C ASN A 44 3.61 20.12 25.65
N LYS A 45 4.59 20.89 25.15
CA LYS A 45 5.04 20.83 23.75
C LYS A 45 5.74 19.52 23.42
N ASP A 46 6.62 19.05 24.31
CA ASP A 46 7.41 17.84 24.09
C ASP A 46 6.52 16.60 23.98
N ALA A 47 5.47 16.49 24.79
CA ALA A 47 4.51 15.40 24.67
C ALA A 47 3.68 15.49 23.39
N ALA A 48 3.32 16.70 22.94
CA ALA A 48 2.61 16.89 21.68
C ALA A 48 3.45 16.45 20.48
N GLU A 49 4.73 16.81 20.47
CA GLU A 49 5.68 16.43 19.41
C GLU A 49 5.97 14.93 19.42
N ALA A 50 6.20 14.34 20.60
CA ALA A 50 6.40 12.90 20.75
C ALA A 50 5.18 12.10 20.28
N LEU A 51 3.97 12.56 20.58
CA LEU A 51 2.72 11.92 20.16
C LEU A 51 2.57 11.94 18.62
N ILE A 52 2.85 13.07 17.97
CA ILE A 52 2.79 13.15 16.50
C ILE A 52 3.88 12.28 15.87
N ALA A 53 5.10 12.33 16.39
CA ALA A 53 6.24 11.58 15.85
C ALA A 53 6.00 10.07 15.90
N ALA A 54 5.53 9.55 17.04
CA ALA A 54 5.19 8.14 17.19
C ALA A 54 4.14 7.68 16.17
N ARG A 55 3.11 8.50 15.93
CA ARG A 55 2.07 8.16 14.95
C ARG A 55 2.53 8.21 13.50
N GLN A 56 3.39 9.16 13.16
CA GLN A 56 3.98 9.20 11.82
C GLN A 56 4.81 7.95 11.55
N GLU A 57 5.55 7.47 12.56
CA GLU A 57 6.32 6.23 12.46
C GLU A 57 5.41 5.01 12.27
N ASP A 58 4.34 4.89 13.06
CA ASP A 58 3.38 3.78 12.96
C ASP A 58 2.66 3.76 11.61
N LEU A 59 2.20 4.92 11.13
CA LEU A 59 1.57 5.05 9.81
C LEU A 59 2.56 4.67 8.70
N GLY A 60 3.80 5.13 8.81
CA GLY A 60 4.88 4.80 7.87
C GLY A 60 5.14 3.29 7.79
N LYS A 61 5.17 2.60 8.94
CA LYS A 61 5.32 1.14 9.02
C LYS A 61 4.15 0.42 8.34
N LYS A 62 2.91 0.82 8.62
CA LYS A 62 1.71 0.21 8.03
C LYS A 62 1.65 0.38 6.51
N VAL A 63 1.89 1.59 6.01
CA VAL A 63 1.92 1.86 4.58
C VAL A 63 3.02 1.04 3.89
N SER A 64 4.21 0.99 4.48
CA SER A 64 5.32 0.21 3.93
C SER A 64 4.99 -1.28 3.86
N HIS A 65 4.32 -1.83 4.87
CA HIS A 65 3.87 -3.22 4.89
C HIS A 65 2.87 -3.50 3.76
N LEU A 66 1.83 -2.67 3.61
CA LEU A 66 0.84 -2.81 2.53
C LEU A 66 1.49 -2.76 1.14
N VAL A 67 2.42 -1.83 0.93
CA VAL A 67 3.16 -1.72 -0.33
C VAL A 67 4.01 -2.96 -0.60
N TRP A 68 4.66 -3.50 0.44
CA TRP A 68 5.43 -4.73 0.33
C TRP A 68 4.55 -5.93 -0.01
N GLU A 69 3.42 -6.11 0.67
CA GLU A 69 2.44 -7.17 0.39
C GLU A 69 1.92 -7.09 -1.05
N ALA A 70 1.54 -5.89 -1.48
CA ALA A 70 1.10 -5.62 -2.85
C ALA A 70 2.16 -6.03 -3.88
N ARG A 71 3.43 -5.68 -3.62
CA ARG A 71 4.55 -6.04 -4.49
C ARG A 71 4.75 -7.56 -4.56
N VAL A 72 4.69 -8.26 -3.42
CA VAL A 72 4.84 -9.71 -3.35
C VAL A 72 3.70 -10.40 -4.12
N GLN A 73 2.46 -9.95 -3.92
CA GLN A 73 1.30 -10.48 -4.63
C GLN A 73 1.40 -10.24 -6.14
N TRP A 74 1.81 -9.05 -6.57
CA TRP A 74 2.03 -8.75 -7.99
C TRP A 74 3.11 -9.65 -8.60
N GLY A 75 4.21 -9.88 -7.89
CA GLY A 75 5.26 -10.81 -8.30
C GLY A 75 4.73 -12.23 -8.49
N ALA A 76 3.96 -12.73 -7.52
CA ALA A 76 3.35 -14.06 -7.59
C ALA A 76 2.32 -14.19 -8.72
N ALA A 77 1.48 -13.18 -8.94
CA ALA A 77 0.51 -13.15 -10.04
C ALA A 77 1.21 -13.22 -11.41
N ARG A 78 2.34 -12.54 -11.55
CA ARG A 78 3.13 -12.53 -12.80
C ARG A 78 3.76 -13.90 -13.10
N VAL A 79 4.28 -14.60 -12.10
CA VAL A 79 4.82 -15.97 -12.24
C VAL A 79 3.72 -16.96 -12.65
N LYS A 80 2.54 -16.88 -12.01
CA LYS A 80 1.39 -17.72 -12.38
C LYS A 80 0.90 -17.45 -13.81
N SER A 81 1.00 -16.21 -14.27
CA SER A 81 0.62 -15.81 -15.63
C SER A 81 1.54 -16.41 -16.68
N SER A 82 2.85 -16.41 -16.43
CA SER A 82 3.83 -17.07 -17.32
C SER A 82 3.63 -18.59 -17.35
N GLU A 83 3.41 -19.24 -16.20
CA GLU A 83 3.15 -20.70 -16.16
C GLU A 83 1.86 -21.10 -16.89
N LYS A 84 0.83 -20.26 -16.90
CA LYS A 84 -0.40 -20.53 -17.67
C LYS A 84 -0.15 -20.44 -19.17
N GLN A 85 0.59 -19.44 -19.64
CA GLN A 85 0.93 -19.30 -21.06
C GLN A 85 1.78 -20.47 -21.56
N ASP A 86 2.74 -20.94 -20.77
CA ASP A 86 3.59 -22.08 -21.13
C ASP A 86 2.81 -23.40 -21.24
N LYS A 87 1.76 -23.58 -20.42
CA LYS A 87 0.88 -24.75 -20.50
C LYS A 87 -0.07 -24.66 -21.70
N GLN A 88 -0.61 -23.48 -21.97
CA GLN A 88 -1.56 -23.27 -23.07
C GLN A 88 -0.89 -23.43 -24.44
N GLY A 89 0.33 -22.91 -24.60
CA GLY A 89 1.12 -23.13 -25.82
C GLY A 89 1.65 -24.56 -26.00
N LYS A 90 1.61 -25.40 -24.95
CA LYS A 90 1.95 -26.83 -25.04
C LYS A 90 0.75 -27.68 -25.47
N VAL A 91 -0.45 -27.31 -25.03
CA VAL A 91 -1.71 -27.96 -25.44
C VAL A 91 -2.00 -27.65 -26.92
N GLU A 92 -1.92 -26.38 -27.33
CA GLU A 92 -2.17 -25.99 -28.75
C GLU A 92 -1.20 -26.65 -29.74
N LYS A 93 0.04 -26.96 -29.34
CA LYS A 93 0.99 -27.66 -30.22
C LYS A 93 0.71 -29.15 -30.36
N GLN A 94 0.10 -29.77 -29.34
CA GLN A 94 -0.27 -31.19 -29.40
C GLN A 94 -1.50 -31.41 -30.27
N ASP A 95 -2.43 -30.44 -30.29
CA ASP A 95 -3.66 -30.52 -31.10
C ASP A 95 -3.45 -30.20 -32.60
N ILE A 96 -2.24 -29.78 -33.00
CA ILE A 96 -1.87 -29.51 -34.41
C ILE A 96 -1.08 -30.68 -35.03
N GLU A 97 -0.57 -31.61 -34.21
CA GLU A 97 0.24 -32.76 -34.65
C GLU A 97 -0.54 -34.10 -34.75
N GLU A 98 -1.87 -34.10 -34.52
CA GLU A 98 -2.78 -35.23 -34.82
C GLU A 98 -3.66 -34.96 -36.06
#